data_AF-A0A4D7AMH6-F1
#
_entry.id   AF-A0A4D7AMH6-F1
#
_cell.length_a   1.000
_cell.length_b   1.000
_cell.length_c   1.000
_cell.angle_alpha   90.00
_cell.angle_beta   90.00
_cell.angle_gamma   90.00
#
_symmetry.space_group_name_H-M   'P 1'
#
loop_
_entity.id
_entity.type
_entity.pdbx_description
1 polymer ?
#
loop_
_entity_poly.entity_id
_entity_poly.type
_entity_poly.pdbx_seq_one_letter_code
_entity_poly.pdbx_strand_id
1 'polypeptide(L)'
;MSTTKHTTIEQLKKLALRTKSEIGLVDAKVAGLTTKVNDLVTAGGEPNKLEGIKLNGTLLALTDKIADILIAEGKTNGTISANGVDIPVHGLAALAYKSEVAESDLAAALKAIIDAKAKQADLDTLTGDGEGSISKMIDKAINKFATDVTDDNVVNSYKELIDWVAKHGPEATKMAGGISENKTAIADLKTLVGTLPDGATSTTVVAYITEAINALSIGDYAKTTEVTAAINTALESYYTKTQVDETFVKKTDIVMATDEEVDAMLTEVFGAQATV
;
A
#
# COMPACT_ATOMS: atom_id res chain seq x y z
N MET A 1 140.30 -44.37 13.20
CA MET A 1 141.01 -43.19 13.74
C MET A 1 140.05 -42.02 13.74
N SER A 2 139.74 -41.45 14.91
CA SER A 2 138.90 -40.25 15.02
C SER A 2 139.76 -39.03 14.70
N THR A 3 139.55 -38.39 13.55
CA THR A 3 140.24 -37.15 13.20
C THR A 3 139.56 -35.98 13.88
N THR A 4 140.18 -35.45 14.94
CA THR A 4 139.73 -34.20 15.57
C THR A 4 139.96 -33.05 14.59
N LYS A 5 138.88 -32.49 14.05
CA LYS A 5 138.95 -31.28 13.22
C LYS A 5 139.07 -30.06 14.14
N HIS A 6 140.17 -29.32 14.05
CA HIS A 6 140.34 -28.06 14.76
C HIS A 6 139.77 -26.89 13.94
N THR A 7 139.06 -25.97 14.59
CA THR A 7 138.59 -24.73 13.96
C THR A 7 139.75 -23.75 13.82
N THR A 8 139.91 -23.14 12.64
CA THR A 8 140.97 -22.16 12.38
C THR A 8 140.54 -20.75 12.79
N ILE A 9 141.52 -19.89 13.05
CA ILE A 9 141.30 -18.45 13.32
C ILE A 9 140.48 -17.80 12.19
N GLU A 10 140.72 -18.19 10.93
CA GLU A 10 139.98 -17.67 9.78
C GLU A 10 138.50 -18.09 9.78
N GLN A 11 138.19 -19.32 10.23
CA GLN A 11 136.81 -19.76 10.41
C GLN A 11 136.09 -18.97 11.51
N LEU A 12 136.79 -18.65 12.61
CA LEU A 12 136.27 -17.81 13.68
C LEU A 12 136.03 -16.36 13.21
N LYS A 13 136.93 -15.78 12.42
CA LYS A 13 136.74 -14.46 11.80
C LYS A 13 135.52 -14.41 10.89
N LYS A 14 135.33 -15.45 10.05
CA LYS A 14 134.15 -15.56 9.17
C LYS A 14 132.85 -15.65 9.97
N LEU A 15 132.84 -16.42 11.06
CA LEU A 15 131.69 -16.52 11.96
C LEU A 15 131.39 -15.15 12.58
N ALA A 16 132.39 -14.45 13.13
CA ALA A 16 132.20 -13.13 13.73
C ALA A 16 131.65 -12.09 12.74
N LEU A 17 132.14 -12.08 11.49
CA LEU A 17 131.62 -11.22 10.43
C LEU A 17 130.16 -11.54 10.10
N ARG A 18 129.82 -12.83 9.98
CA ARG A 18 128.45 -13.28 9.74
C ARG A 18 127.52 -12.88 10.89
N THR A 19 127.92 -13.11 12.14
CA THR A 19 127.17 -12.72 13.33
C THR A 19 126.92 -11.21 13.36
N LYS A 20 127.94 -10.40 13.05
CA LYS A 20 127.78 -8.94 12.93
C LYS A 20 126.75 -8.55 11.87
N SER A 21 126.78 -9.21 10.71
CA SER A 21 125.81 -8.97 9.63
C SER A 21 124.39 -9.38 10.03
N GLU A 22 124.22 -10.52 10.70
CA GLU A 22 122.92 -11.02 11.15
C GLU A 22 122.31 -10.11 12.23
N ILE A 23 123.13 -9.62 13.18
CA ILE A 23 122.70 -8.63 14.18
C ILE A 23 122.19 -7.36 13.50
N GLY A 24 122.92 -6.82 12.52
CA GLY A 24 122.48 -5.63 11.78
C GLY A 24 121.13 -5.81 11.06
N LEU A 25 120.86 -7.02 10.54
CA LEU A 25 119.56 -7.34 9.93
C LEU A 25 118.43 -7.45 10.98
N VAL A 26 118.72 -7.98 12.17
CA VAL A 26 117.76 -8.04 13.27
C VAL A 26 117.44 -6.64 13.78
N ASP A 27 118.43 -5.78 13.98
CA ASP A 27 118.23 -4.39 14.41
C ASP A 27 117.35 -3.62 13.42
N ALA A 28 117.60 -3.77 12.11
CA ALA A 28 116.77 -3.17 11.08
C ALA A 28 115.32 -3.68 11.11
N LYS A 29 115.12 -4.99 11.35
CA LYS A 29 113.77 -5.57 11.50
C LYS A 29 113.08 -5.06 12.76
N VAL A 30 113.78 -5.02 13.89
CA VAL A 30 113.25 -4.53 15.17
C VAL A 30 112.86 -3.06 15.03
N ALA A 31 113.70 -2.22 14.44
CA ALA A 31 113.36 -0.83 14.14
C ALA A 31 112.10 -0.73 13.26
N GLY A 32 112.00 -1.54 12.20
CA GLY A 32 110.82 -1.56 11.34
C GLY A 32 109.54 -2.07 12.03
N LEU A 33 109.65 -3.05 12.93
CA LEU A 33 108.53 -3.53 13.74
C LEU A 33 108.10 -2.45 14.75
N THR A 34 109.04 -1.79 15.41
CA THR A 34 108.77 -0.68 16.33
C THR A 34 108.02 0.44 15.61
N THR A 35 108.44 0.82 14.40
CA THR A 35 107.69 1.79 13.58
C THR A 35 106.27 1.30 13.31
N LYS A 36 106.08 0.07 12.80
CA LYS A 36 104.74 -0.47 12.53
C LYS A 36 103.85 -0.55 13.78
N VAL A 37 104.41 -0.93 14.92
CA VAL A 37 103.68 -0.98 16.19
C VAL A 37 103.30 0.42 16.63
N ASN A 38 104.19 1.40 16.53
CA ASN A 38 103.86 2.79 16.84
C ASN A 38 102.81 3.35 15.90
N ASP A 39 102.88 3.04 14.61
CA ASP A 39 101.87 3.43 13.62
C ASP A 39 100.52 2.80 13.96
N LEU A 40 100.48 1.51 14.34
CA LEU A 40 99.26 0.83 14.76
C LEU A 40 98.73 1.31 16.11
N VAL A 41 99.59 1.67 17.05
CA VAL A 41 99.17 2.25 18.33
C VAL A 41 98.64 3.66 18.12
N THR A 42 99.22 4.41 17.18
CA THR A 42 98.74 5.75 16.82
C THR A 42 97.41 5.67 16.05
N ALA A 43 97.32 4.79 15.05
CA ALA A 43 96.13 4.62 14.20
C ALA A 43 95.01 3.83 14.89
N GLY A 44 95.34 2.75 15.59
CA GLY A 44 94.39 1.90 16.34
C GLY A 44 94.08 2.43 17.75
N GLY A 45 94.95 3.29 18.31
CA GLY A 45 94.65 4.12 19.48
C GLY A 45 93.70 5.28 19.16
N GLU A 46 93.40 5.52 17.88
CA GLU A 46 92.19 6.21 17.45
C GLU A 46 91.08 5.15 17.30
N PRO A 47 90.28 4.87 18.35
CA PRO A 47 89.25 3.83 18.26
C PRO A 47 88.26 4.19 17.16
N ASN A 48 88.16 3.41 16.07
CA ASN A 48 87.22 3.55 14.94
C ASN A 48 86.32 4.78 15.08
N LYS A 49 86.90 5.96 14.87
CA LYS A 49 86.23 7.21 15.24
C LYS A 49 85.12 7.40 14.24
N LEU A 50 83.88 7.33 14.70
CA LEU A 50 82.81 7.98 13.97
C LEU A 50 83.10 9.49 14.08
N GLU A 51 83.72 10.07 13.04
CA GLU A 51 84.07 11.49 13.01
C GLU A 51 82.83 12.40 13.07
N GLY A 52 81.66 11.85 12.77
CA GLY A 52 80.37 12.48 12.98
C GLY A 52 79.21 11.63 12.46
N ILE A 53 77.98 12.05 12.75
CA ILE A 53 76.76 11.52 12.14
C ILE A 53 76.25 12.53 11.13
N LYS A 54 75.83 12.07 9.95
CA LYS A 54 75.12 12.93 9.02
C LYS A 54 73.62 12.91 9.33
N LEU A 55 73.07 14.06 9.67
CA LEU A 55 71.62 14.30 9.80
C LEU A 55 71.18 15.13 8.59
N ASN A 56 70.36 14.56 7.71
CA ASN A 56 69.91 15.22 6.47
C ASN A 56 71.04 15.84 5.62
N GLY A 57 72.20 15.17 5.55
CA GLY A 57 73.35 15.62 4.78
C GLY A 57 74.30 16.57 5.51
N THR A 58 73.91 17.12 6.66
CA THR A 58 74.79 17.94 7.52
C THR A 58 75.59 17.05 8.46
N LEU A 59 76.92 17.16 8.44
CA LEU A 59 77.79 16.43 9.36
C LEU A 59 77.72 17.05 10.76
N LEU A 60 77.44 16.23 11.75
CA LEU A 60 77.45 16.61 13.15
C LEU A 60 78.58 15.88 13.88
N ALA A 61 79.48 16.65 14.48
CA ALA A 61 80.63 16.12 15.22
C ALA A 61 80.20 15.38 16.49
N LEU A 62 80.87 14.27 16.79
CA LEU A 62 80.69 13.52 18.03
C LEU A 62 81.80 13.87 19.02
N THR A 63 81.43 14.17 20.27
CA THR A 63 82.39 14.46 21.35
C THR A 63 82.86 13.20 22.07
N ASP A 64 82.02 12.15 22.13
CA ASP A 64 82.28 10.90 22.86
C ASP A 64 82.12 9.62 22.00
N LYS A 65 82.58 8.48 22.52
CA LYS A 65 82.62 7.16 21.84
C LYS A 65 81.24 6.55 21.54
N ILE A 66 80.18 7.11 22.11
CA ILE A 66 78.79 6.76 21.81
C ILE A 66 78.17 8.01 21.19
N ALA A 67 77.57 7.83 20.02
CA ALA A 67 76.77 8.88 19.44
C ALA A 67 75.54 9.13 20.32
N ASP A 68 75.54 10.25 21.05
CA ASP A 68 74.32 10.77 21.65
C ASP A 68 73.53 11.50 20.56
N ILE A 69 72.41 10.91 20.15
CA ILE A 69 71.45 11.56 19.26
C ILE A 69 70.29 12.02 20.15
N LEU A 70 70.37 13.28 20.57
CA LEU A 70 69.29 13.96 21.26
C LEU A 70 68.12 14.12 20.31
N ILE A 71 67.04 13.39 20.56
CA ILE A 71 65.76 13.57 19.87
C ILE A 71 64.85 14.41 20.76
N ALA A 72 64.38 15.54 20.23
CA ALA A 72 63.47 16.45 20.90
C ALA A 72 62.34 16.90 19.95
N GLU A 73 61.38 17.67 20.47
CA GLU A 73 60.40 18.38 19.64
C GLU A 73 61.14 19.38 18.74
N GLY A 74 60.75 19.44 17.46
CA GLY A 74 61.30 20.42 16.54
C GLY A 74 60.74 21.82 16.79
N LYS A 75 61.40 22.86 16.25
CA LYS A 75 60.95 24.25 16.47
C LYS A 75 59.63 24.58 15.79
N THR A 76 59.28 23.83 14.75
CA THR A 76 58.02 23.97 14.01
C THR A 76 57.24 22.67 14.06
N ASN A 77 55.91 22.79 14.08
CA ASN A 77 55.08 21.61 14.13
C ASN A 77 55.20 20.78 12.83
N GLY A 78 55.22 19.46 12.96
CA GLY A 78 55.58 18.53 11.90
C GLY A 78 57.07 18.27 11.71
N THR A 79 57.90 18.68 12.68
CA THR A 79 59.32 18.38 12.70
C THR A 79 59.75 17.71 14.01
N ILE A 80 60.80 16.90 13.96
CA ILE A 80 61.56 16.45 15.14
C ILE A 80 62.91 17.16 15.13
N SER A 81 63.46 17.48 16.30
CA SER A 81 64.83 17.96 16.40
C SER A 81 65.78 16.80 16.68
N ALA A 82 66.76 16.59 15.82
CA ALA A 82 67.86 15.65 16.06
C ALA A 82 69.14 16.47 16.28
N ASN A 83 69.68 16.43 17.51
CA ASN A 83 70.84 17.21 17.93
C ASN A 83 70.74 18.71 17.56
N GLY A 84 69.55 19.29 17.76
CA GLY A 84 69.28 20.71 17.51
C GLY A 84 69.00 21.07 16.05
N VAL A 85 69.06 20.10 15.13
CA VAL A 85 68.67 20.27 13.72
C VAL A 85 67.23 19.79 13.53
N ASP A 86 66.36 20.64 13.02
CA ASP A 86 64.98 20.27 12.71
C ASP A 86 64.90 19.41 11.45
N ILE A 87 64.23 18.27 11.56
CA ILE A 87 64.02 17.27 10.52
C ILE A 87 62.52 17.19 10.22
N PRO A 88 62.09 17.41 8.96
CA PRO A 88 60.69 17.29 8.59
C PRO A 88 60.22 15.84 8.62
N VAL A 89 59.01 15.62 9.15
CA VAL A 89 58.31 14.35 9.05
C VAL A 89 57.47 14.38 7.78
N HIS A 90 57.69 13.43 6.86
CA HIS A 90 56.91 13.32 5.63
C HIS A 90 55.81 12.27 5.75
N GLY A 91 54.75 12.40 4.96
CA GLY A 91 53.68 11.40 4.85
C GLY A 91 52.53 11.53 5.84
N LEU A 92 52.64 12.38 6.85
CA LEU A 92 51.48 12.74 7.69
C LEU A 92 50.66 13.87 7.04
N ALA A 93 49.36 13.88 7.31
CA ALA A 93 48.46 14.91 6.82
C ALA A 93 48.65 16.24 7.57
N ALA A 94 48.29 17.37 6.94
CA ALA A 94 48.48 18.70 7.51
C ALA A 94 47.90 18.90 8.92
N LEU A 95 46.77 18.23 9.23
CA LEU A 95 46.16 18.26 10.57
C LEU A 95 47.04 17.62 11.65
N ALA A 96 47.84 16.61 11.30
CA ALA A 96 48.73 15.94 12.25
C ALA A 96 49.94 16.83 12.65
N TYR A 97 50.20 17.90 11.90
CA TYR A 97 51.23 18.90 12.19
C TYR A 97 50.64 20.13 12.90
N LYS A 98 49.46 20.04 13.53
CA LYS A 98 48.88 21.15 14.30
C LYS A 98 49.00 20.95 15.80
N SER A 99 49.25 22.07 16.48
CA SER A 99 49.23 22.24 17.95
C SER A 99 48.09 21.51 18.61
N GLU A 100 46.97 21.91 18.05
CA GLU A 100 45.62 21.68 18.41
C GLU A 100 44.86 21.81 17.09
N VAL A 101 43.90 20.91 16.86
CA VAL A 101 43.09 20.94 15.65
C VAL A 101 41.87 21.81 15.93
N ALA A 102 41.81 22.99 15.31
CA ALA A 102 40.62 23.82 15.40
C ALA A 102 39.44 23.17 14.66
N GLU A 103 38.22 23.44 15.12
CA GLU A 103 37.00 22.93 14.50
C GLU A 103 36.91 23.30 13.01
N SER A 104 37.32 24.52 12.64
CA SER A 104 37.33 24.99 11.26
C SER A 104 38.29 24.19 10.36
N ASP A 105 39.45 23.77 10.89
CA ASP A 105 40.41 22.96 10.16
C ASP A 105 39.88 21.53 9.94
N LEU A 106 39.26 20.96 10.96
CA LEU A 106 38.61 19.65 10.87
C LEU A 106 37.43 19.69 9.89
N ALA A 107 36.61 20.73 9.96
CA ALA A 107 35.48 20.94 9.05
C ALA A 107 35.94 21.08 7.60
N ALA A 108 37.02 21.83 7.34
CA ALA A 108 37.59 21.96 6.00
C ALA A 108 38.14 20.63 5.46
N ALA A 109 38.88 19.88 6.28
CA ALA A 109 39.41 18.57 5.91
C ALA A 109 38.29 17.55 5.64
N LEU A 110 37.27 17.52 6.51
CA LEU A 110 36.10 16.67 6.34
C LEU A 110 35.32 17.06 5.09
N LYS A 111 35.11 18.36 4.85
CA LYS A 111 34.47 18.86 3.64
C LYS A 111 35.20 18.40 2.39
N ALA A 112 36.53 18.49 2.35
CA ALA A 112 37.32 18.02 1.21
C ALA A 112 37.15 16.51 0.96
N ILE A 113 37.10 15.69 2.02
CA ILE A 113 36.85 14.24 1.91
C ILE A 113 35.44 13.95 1.41
N ILE A 114 34.43 14.65 1.95
CA ILE A 114 33.04 14.51 1.54
C ILE A 114 32.88 14.93 0.08
N ASP A 115 33.39 16.10 -0.32
CA ASP A 115 33.32 16.61 -1.69
C ASP A 115 33.98 15.64 -2.70
N ALA A 116 35.00 14.88 -2.29
CA ALA A 116 35.63 13.84 -3.10
C ALA A 116 34.78 12.57 -3.24
N LYS A 117 33.82 12.33 -2.33
CA LYS A 117 32.96 11.14 -2.29
C LYS A 117 31.54 11.42 -2.81
N ALA A 118 31.01 12.60 -2.54
CA ALA A 118 29.72 13.10 -2.94
C ALA A 118 29.90 14.58 -3.29
N LYS A 119 29.72 14.94 -4.57
CA LYS A 119 29.94 16.32 -4.99
C LYS A 119 28.80 17.16 -4.43
N GLN A 120 29.11 18.34 -3.88
CA GLN A 120 28.09 19.31 -3.47
C GLN A 120 27.07 19.58 -4.59
N ALA A 121 27.52 19.58 -5.86
CA ALA A 121 26.65 19.71 -7.03
C ALA A 121 25.57 18.63 -7.15
N ASP A 122 25.84 17.39 -6.72
CA ASP A 122 24.86 16.30 -6.75
C ASP A 122 23.77 16.55 -5.69
N LEU A 123 24.18 17.00 -4.50
CA LEU A 123 23.24 17.41 -3.44
C LEU A 123 22.41 18.62 -3.89
N ASP A 124 23.07 19.65 -4.44
CA ASP A 124 22.41 20.86 -4.94
C ASP A 124 21.39 20.52 -6.05
N THR A 125 21.71 19.54 -6.91
CA THR A 125 20.77 19.05 -7.94
C THR A 125 19.57 18.38 -7.30
N LEU A 126 19.79 17.48 -6.34
CA LEU A 126 18.70 16.74 -5.68
C LEU A 126 17.77 17.65 -4.85
N THR A 127 18.33 18.65 -4.16
CA THR A 127 17.58 19.53 -3.23
C THR A 127 17.14 20.86 -3.84
N GLY A 128 17.61 21.22 -5.04
CA GLY A 128 17.23 22.45 -5.72
C GLY A 128 15.88 22.37 -6.43
N ASP A 129 15.60 23.38 -7.25
CA ASP A 129 14.34 23.50 -8.02
C ASP A 129 14.51 23.16 -9.52
N GLY A 130 15.72 22.77 -9.93
CA GLY A 130 16.11 22.52 -11.32
C GLY A 130 15.69 21.15 -11.86
N GLU A 131 16.08 20.87 -13.11
CA GLU A 131 15.93 19.54 -13.71
C GLU A 131 16.72 18.49 -12.91
N GLY A 132 16.10 17.34 -12.64
CA GLY A 132 16.72 16.28 -11.83
C GLY A 132 16.55 16.45 -10.31
N SER A 133 15.92 17.53 -9.84
CA SER A 133 15.61 17.66 -8.43
C SER A 133 14.45 16.76 -7.99
N ILE A 134 14.47 16.37 -6.72
CA ILE A 134 13.43 15.53 -6.13
C ILE A 134 12.07 16.21 -6.24
N SER A 135 12.02 17.52 -5.99
CA SER A 135 10.79 18.34 -6.09
C SER A 135 10.18 18.24 -7.49
N LYS A 136 10.98 18.53 -8.55
CA LYS A 136 10.50 18.42 -9.94
C LYS A 136 10.12 17.00 -10.33
N MET A 137 10.85 15.99 -9.87
CA MET A 137 10.52 14.59 -10.15
C MET A 137 9.17 14.20 -9.54
N ILE A 138 8.89 14.66 -8.31
CA ILE A 138 7.60 14.49 -7.65
C ILE A 138 6.51 15.23 -8.41
N ASP A 139 6.71 16.51 -8.76
CA ASP A 139 5.74 17.29 -9.53
C ASP A 139 5.42 16.61 -10.87
N LYS A 140 6.45 16.13 -11.58
CA LYS A 140 6.27 15.39 -12.84
C LYS A 140 5.48 14.11 -12.64
N ALA A 141 5.73 13.36 -11.56
CA ALA A 141 5.01 12.14 -11.26
C ALA A 141 3.54 12.41 -10.91
N ILE A 142 3.26 13.43 -10.09
CA ILE A 142 1.91 13.85 -9.72
C ILE A 142 1.16 14.37 -10.95
N ASN A 143 1.79 15.21 -11.77
CA ASN A 143 1.20 15.71 -13.00
C ASN A 143 0.92 14.56 -13.98
N LYS A 144 1.83 13.59 -14.11
CA LYS A 144 1.58 12.39 -14.92
C LYS A 144 0.39 11.58 -14.40
N PHE A 145 0.31 11.37 -13.09
CA PHE A 145 -0.84 10.70 -12.48
C PHE A 145 -2.15 11.45 -12.78
N ALA A 146 -2.14 12.77 -12.62
CA ALA A 146 -3.30 13.60 -12.94
C ALA A 146 -3.67 13.51 -14.43
N THR A 147 -2.70 13.54 -15.35
CA THR A 147 -2.97 13.44 -16.78
C THR A 147 -3.45 12.05 -17.19
N ASP A 148 -2.86 11.00 -16.63
CA ASP A 148 -3.29 9.63 -16.89
C ASP A 148 -4.73 9.43 -16.39
N VAL A 149 -5.14 10.11 -15.31
CA VAL A 149 -6.52 10.18 -14.79
C VAL A 149 -7.45 11.09 -15.59
N THR A 150 -6.93 12.09 -16.30
CA THR A 150 -7.72 12.84 -17.27
C THR A 150 -7.94 12.02 -18.54
N ASP A 151 -9.05 12.26 -19.22
CA ASP A 151 -9.47 11.52 -20.42
C ASP A 151 -8.47 11.75 -21.58
N ASP A 152 -7.52 10.83 -21.73
CA ASP A 152 -6.50 10.83 -22.78
C ASP A 152 -6.86 9.89 -23.94
N ASN A 153 -8.12 9.43 -24.01
CA ASN A 153 -8.62 8.41 -24.93
C ASN A 153 -7.94 7.03 -24.79
N VAL A 154 -7.27 6.74 -23.66
CA VAL A 154 -6.81 5.39 -23.28
C VAL A 154 -7.73 4.82 -22.21
N VAL A 155 -7.89 3.49 -22.17
CA VAL A 155 -8.63 2.80 -21.10
C VAL A 155 -7.93 3.03 -19.77
N ASN A 156 -8.42 4.00 -19.00
CA ASN A 156 -8.00 4.21 -17.62
C ASN A 156 -9.13 3.80 -16.66
N SER A 157 -8.95 2.65 -16.02
CA SER A 157 -9.91 2.09 -15.07
C SER A 157 -10.33 3.07 -13.97
N TYR A 158 -9.46 3.99 -13.52
CA TYR A 158 -9.85 4.98 -12.52
C TYR A 158 -10.77 6.07 -13.09
N LYS A 159 -10.48 6.58 -14.29
CA LYS A 159 -11.35 7.57 -14.97
C LYS A 159 -12.68 6.94 -15.36
N GLU A 160 -12.66 5.72 -15.88
CA GLU A 160 -13.87 4.97 -16.23
C GLU A 160 -14.77 4.75 -15.01
N LEU A 161 -14.20 4.43 -13.84
CA LEU A 161 -14.97 4.32 -12.60
C LEU A 161 -15.58 5.68 -12.18
N ILE A 162 -14.82 6.77 -12.27
CA ILE A 162 -15.32 8.12 -11.96
C ILE A 162 -16.48 8.50 -12.89
N ASP A 163 -16.31 8.31 -14.20
CA ASP A 163 -17.33 8.62 -15.19
C ASP A 163 -18.56 7.73 -15.04
N TRP A 164 -18.36 6.44 -14.76
CA TRP A 164 -19.45 5.51 -14.51
C TRP A 164 -20.29 5.93 -13.31
N VAL A 165 -19.64 6.29 -12.20
CA VAL A 165 -20.34 6.80 -11.00
C VAL A 165 -21.06 8.11 -11.30
N ALA A 166 -20.45 9.02 -12.06
CA ALA A 166 -21.08 10.29 -12.44
C ALA A 166 -22.33 10.08 -13.32
N LYS A 167 -22.26 9.15 -14.28
CA LYS A 167 -23.35 8.85 -15.21
C LYS A 167 -24.49 8.06 -14.56
N HIS A 168 -24.14 7.01 -13.81
CA HIS A 168 -25.12 6.04 -13.27
C HIS A 168 -25.50 6.31 -11.82
N GLY A 169 -24.78 7.16 -11.08
CA GLY A 169 -25.10 7.54 -9.71
C GLY A 169 -26.55 8.02 -9.51
N PRO A 170 -27.10 8.87 -10.39
CA PRO A 170 -28.49 9.31 -10.29
C PRO A 170 -29.54 8.19 -10.50
N GLU A 171 -29.19 7.09 -11.17
CA GLU A 171 -30.10 5.97 -11.43
C GLU A 171 -30.51 5.26 -10.13
N ALA A 172 -29.59 5.14 -9.18
CA ALA A 172 -29.87 4.57 -7.85
C ALA A 172 -30.94 5.40 -7.11
N THR A 173 -30.83 6.73 -7.17
CA THR A 173 -31.82 7.65 -6.57
C THR A 173 -33.18 7.52 -7.26
N LYS A 174 -33.20 7.44 -8.61
CA LYS A 174 -34.44 7.25 -9.37
C LYS A 174 -35.12 5.93 -9.04
N MET A 175 -34.34 4.86 -8.91
CA MET A 175 -34.85 3.54 -8.52
C MET A 175 -35.43 3.57 -7.10
N ALA A 176 -34.74 4.20 -6.14
CA ALA A 176 -35.25 4.38 -4.79
C ALA A 176 -36.57 5.18 -4.75
N GLY A 177 -36.67 6.24 -5.56
CA GLY A 177 -37.91 7.02 -5.73
C GLY A 177 -39.06 6.17 -6.26
N GLY A 178 -38.84 5.43 -7.36
CA GLY A 178 -39.85 4.55 -7.93
C GLY A 178 -40.30 3.42 -6.99
N ILE A 179 -39.38 2.87 -6.18
CA ILE A 179 -39.73 1.90 -5.13
C ILE A 179 -40.65 2.54 -4.08
N SER A 180 -40.38 3.78 -3.68
CA SER A 180 -41.21 4.50 -2.72
C SER A 180 -42.61 4.79 -3.28
N GLU A 181 -42.71 5.25 -4.53
CA GLU A 181 -43.99 5.49 -5.20
C GLU A 181 -44.81 4.19 -5.30
N ASN A 182 -44.19 3.09 -5.72
CA ASN A 182 -44.85 1.78 -5.77
C ASN A 182 -45.33 1.33 -4.38
N LYS A 183 -44.55 1.58 -3.33
CA LYS A 183 -44.94 1.24 -1.96
C LYS A 183 -46.20 2.00 -1.52
N THR A 184 -46.29 3.29 -1.86
CA THR A 184 -47.49 4.11 -1.63
C THR A 184 -48.67 3.58 -2.43
N ALA A 185 -48.51 3.35 -3.75
CA ALA A 185 -49.57 2.84 -4.60
C ALA A 185 -50.14 1.50 -4.13
N ILE A 186 -49.28 0.59 -3.64
CA ILE A 186 -49.70 -0.69 -3.05
C ILE A 186 -50.50 -0.46 -1.76
N ALA A 187 -50.15 0.51 -0.92
CA ALA A 187 -50.90 0.84 0.28
C ALA A 187 -52.28 1.44 -0.04
N ASP A 188 -52.35 2.32 -1.05
CA ASP A 188 -53.61 2.91 -1.51
C ASP A 188 -54.55 1.84 -2.08
N LEU A 189 -54.01 0.93 -2.92
CA LEU A 189 -54.78 -0.21 -3.43
C LEU A 189 -55.34 -1.07 -2.30
N LYS A 190 -54.53 -1.40 -1.28
CA LYS A 190 -55.01 -2.13 -0.10
C LYS A 190 -56.13 -1.42 0.64
N THR A 191 -56.13 -0.09 0.65
CA THR A 191 -57.20 0.71 1.27
C THR A 191 -58.50 0.61 0.47
N LEU A 192 -58.42 0.64 -0.86
CA LEU A 192 -59.59 0.57 -1.75
C LEU A 192 -60.22 -0.82 -1.80
N VAL A 193 -59.40 -1.87 -1.95
CA VAL A 193 -59.92 -3.25 -2.09
C VAL A 193 -60.04 -4.00 -0.76
N GLY A 194 -59.48 -3.45 0.32
CA GLY A 194 -59.44 -4.09 1.62
C GLY A 194 -58.51 -5.30 1.67
N THR A 195 -58.68 -6.12 2.70
CA THR A 195 -57.97 -7.38 2.89
C THR A 195 -58.97 -8.50 3.10
N LEU A 196 -58.55 -9.73 2.83
CA LEU A 196 -59.35 -10.89 3.20
C LEU A 196 -59.46 -10.96 4.73
N PRO A 197 -60.65 -11.18 5.28
CA PRO A 197 -60.80 -11.34 6.72
C PRO A 197 -60.13 -12.63 7.21
N ASP A 198 -59.70 -12.62 8.47
CA ASP A 198 -59.05 -13.77 9.08
C ASP A 198 -59.97 -15.00 9.06
N GLY A 199 -59.44 -16.12 8.57
CA GLY A 199 -60.19 -17.37 8.43
C GLY A 199 -61.06 -17.48 7.18
N ALA A 200 -61.01 -16.52 6.25
CA ALA A 200 -61.66 -16.66 4.94
C ALA A 200 -61.11 -17.87 4.17
N THR A 201 -62.00 -18.69 3.62
CA THR A 201 -61.65 -19.82 2.74
C THR A 201 -61.30 -19.36 1.33
N SER A 202 -61.81 -18.21 0.90
CA SER A 202 -61.55 -17.63 -0.41
C SER A 202 -60.13 -17.07 -0.52
N THR A 203 -59.49 -17.25 -1.67
CA THR A 203 -58.11 -16.80 -1.92
C THR A 203 -58.02 -15.41 -2.57
N THR A 204 -59.16 -14.81 -2.95
CA THR A 204 -59.24 -13.47 -3.54
C THR A 204 -60.42 -12.69 -2.96
N VAL A 205 -60.28 -11.36 -2.85
CA VAL A 205 -61.35 -10.48 -2.35
C VAL A 205 -62.64 -10.64 -3.18
N VAL A 206 -62.53 -10.81 -4.50
CA VAL A 206 -63.70 -10.98 -5.39
C VAL A 206 -64.44 -12.29 -5.10
N ALA A 207 -63.71 -13.39 -4.90
CA ALA A 207 -64.30 -14.67 -4.53
C ALA A 207 -65.01 -14.57 -3.17
N TYR A 208 -64.36 -13.92 -2.19
CA TYR A 208 -64.96 -13.69 -0.87
C TYR A 208 -66.26 -12.87 -0.95
N ILE A 209 -66.28 -11.79 -1.75
CA ILE A 209 -67.50 -10.98 -1.95
C ILE A 209 -68.60 -11.83 -2.58
N THR A 210 -68.28 -12.69 -3.54
CA THR A 210 -69.26 -13.56 -4.20
C THR A 210 -69.84 -14.58 -3.22
N GLU A 211 -69.00 -15.21 -2.38
CA GLU A 211 -69.45 -16.11 -1.31
C GLU A 211 -70.36 -15.38 -0.31
N ALA A 212 -69.99 -14.16 0.12
CA ALA A 212 -70.79 -13.37 1.06
C ALA A 212 -72.16 -12.94 0.48
N ILE A 213 -72.22 -12.53 -0.80
CA ILE A 213 -73.48 -12.18 -1.47
C ILE A 213 -74.41 -13.38 -1.55
N ASN A 214 -73.87 -14.54 -1.95
CA ASN A 214 -74.64 -15.78 -2.03
C ASN A 214 -75.18 -16.20 -0.65
N ALA A 215 -74.37 -16.08 0.41
CA ALA A 215 -74.77 -16.41 1.77
C ALA A 215 -75.88 -15.49 2.32
N LEU A 216 -75.93 -14.23 1.87
CA LEU A 216 -76.97 -13.27 2.26
C LEU A 216 -78.28 -13.41 1.45
N SER A 217 -78.31 -14.30 0.44
CA SER A 217 -79.47 -14.51 -0.44
C SER A 217 -80.03 -13.21 -1.07
N ILE A 218 -79.16 -12.22 -1.33
CA ILE A 218 -79.54 -10.94 -1.92
C ILE A 218 -80.02 -11.20 -3.36
N GLY A 219 -81.32 -11.03 -3.60
CA GLY A 219 -81.96 -11.27 -4.91
C GLY A 219 -82.96 -12.42 -4.93
N ASP A 220 -83.07 -13.21 -3.85
CA ASP A 220 -84.04 -14.31 -3.76
C ASP A 220 -85.45 -13.86 -3.29
N TYR A 221 -85.67 -12.57 -3.09
CA TYR A 221 -86.91 -11.98 -2.57
C TYR A 221 -88.18 -12.29 -3.38
N ALA A 222 -88.05 -12.72 -4.64
CA ALA A 222 -89.18 -13.08 -5.51
C ALA A 222 -89.32 -14.59 -5.76
N LYS A 223 -88.42 -15.42 -5.24
CA LYS A 223 -88.45 -16.89 -5.42
C LYS A 223 -88.87 -17.65 -4.18
N THR A 224 -89.00 -16.98 -3.03
CA THR A 224 -89.44 -17.67 -1.83
C THR A 224 -90.84 -18.21 -2.07
N THR A 225 -90.95 -19.53 -1.93
CA THR A 225 -92.22 -20.26 -1.91
C THR A 225 -93.19 -19.60 -0.94
N GLU A 226 -92.68 -18.90 0.07
CA GLU A 226 -93.39 -18.03 1.00
C GLU A 226 -94.10 -16.83 0.34
N VAL A 227 -93.50 -16.12 -0.60
CA VAL A 227 -94.16 -15.01 -1.32
C VAL A 227 -95.24 -15.56 -2.26
N THR A 228 -94.93 -16.63 -2.99
CA THR A 228 -95.94 -17.31 -3.82
C THR A 228 -97.09 -17.86 -2.96
N ALA A 229 -96.80 -18.45 -1.80
CA ALA A 229 -97.81 -18.92 -0.87
C ALA A 229 -98.63 -17.78 -0.26
N ALA A 230 -98.01 -16.64 0.08
CA ALA A 230 -98.70 -15.46 0.58
C ALA A 230 -99.63 -14.85 -0.48
N ILE A 231 -99.18 -14.78 -1.74
CA ILE A 231 -100.00 -14.34 -2.88
C ILE A 231 -101.17 -15.30 -3.09
N ASN A 232 -100.92 -16.60 -3.10
CA ASN A 232 -101.97 -17.61 -3.27
C ASN A 232 -102.99 -17.57 -2.12
N THR A 233 -102.53 -17.40 -0.88
CA THR A 233 -103.40 -17.23 0.29
C THR A 233 -104.27 -15.97 0.17
N ALA A 234 -103.67 -14.85 -0.27
CA ALA A 234 -104.40 -13.61 -0.51
C ALA A 234 -105.43 -13.73 -1.65
N LEU A 235 -105.09 -14.48 -2.71
CA LEU A 235 -105.99 -14.77 -3.83
C LEU A 235 -107.13 -15.71 -3.40
N GLU A 236 -106.85 -16.78 -2.63
CA GLU A 236 -107.89 -17.64 -2.06
C GLU A 236 -108.86 -16.85 -1.18
N SER A 237 -108.36 -15.95 -0.33
CA SER A 237 -109.20 -15.01 0.43
C SER A 237 -110.05 -14.09 -0.45
N TYR A 238 -109.62 -13.78 -1.67
CA TYR A 238 -110.37 -12.95 -2.62
C TYR A 238 -111.49 -13.74 -3.31
N TYR A 239 -111.23 -15.02 -3.64
CA TYR A 239 -112.19 -15.88 -4.35
C TYR A 239 -113.22 -16.59 -3.45
N THR A 240 -113.00 -16.66 -2.14
CA THR A 240 -114.00 -17.23 -1.19
C THR A 240 -115.09 -16.25 -0.76
N LYS A 241 -115.02 -14.98 -1.18
CA LYS A 241 -116.15 -14.05 -1.00
C LYS A 241 -117.14 -14.31 -2.13
N THR A 242 -118.07 -15.24 -1.87
CA THR A 242 -119.40 -15.31 -2.48
C THR A 242 -119.92 -13.91 -2.81
N GLN A 243 -119.66 -13.47 -4.05
CA GLN A 243 -120.38 -12.40 -4.72
C GLN A 243 -121.28 -13.06 -5.77
N VAL A 244 -122.13 -13.98 -5.31
CA VAL A 244 -123.55 -13.83 -5.65
C VAL A 244 -124.04 -12.85 -4.61
N ASP A 245 -123.89 -11.57 -4.92
CA ASP A 245 -124.50 -10.51 -4.13
C ASP A 245 -126.02 -10.66 -4.31
N GLU A 246 -126.68 -11.22 -3.30
CA GLU A 246 -128.14 -11.42 -3.26
C GLU A 246 -128.93 -10.09 -3.34
N THR A 247 -128.25 -8.94 -3.42
CA THR A 247 -128.90 -7.64 -3.68
C THR A 247 -129.26 -7.37 -5.15
N PHE A 248 -128.77 -8.13 -6.13
CA PHE A 248 -129.05 -7.85 -7.55
C PHE A 248 -129.94 -8.85 -8.30
N VAL A 249 -130.05 -10.12 -7.86
CA VAL A 249 -131.02 -11.08 -8.42
C VAL A 249 -131.44 -12.08 -7.33
N LYS A 250 -132.72 -12.13 -6.97
CA LYS A 250 -133.23 -13.19 -6.10
C LYS A 250 -133.43 -14.45 -6.92
N LYS A 251 -132.94 -15.60 -6.42
CA LYS A 251 -133.12 -16.91 -7.05
C LYS A 251 -134.59 -17.29 -7.27
N THR A 252 -135.51 -16.68 -6.52
CA THR A 252 -136.97 -16.83 -6.66
C THR A 252 -137.59 -16.07 -7.83
N ASP A 253 -136.87 -15.11 -8.43
CA ASP A 253 -137.37 -14.28 -9.53
C ASP A 253 -137.00 -14.88 -10.91
N ILE A 254 -136.32 -16.03 -10.92
CA ILE A 254 -136.03 -16.81 -12.13
C ILE A 254 -137.18 -17.81 -12.32
N VAL A 255 -138.21 -17.41 -13.06
CA VAL A 255 -139.29 -18.31 -13.49
C VAL A 255 -138.84 -18.99 -14.79
N MET A 256 -138.62 -20.30 -14.73
CA MET A 256 -138.42 -21.14 -15.92
C MET A 256 -139.81 -21.50 -16.47
N ALA A 257 -140.02 -21.40 -17.78
CA ALA A 257 -141.27 -21.83 -18.40
C ALA A 257 -141.49 -23.34 -18.17
N THR A 258 -142.72 -23.72 -17.88
CA THR A 258 -143.10 -25.14 -17.73
C THR A 258 -143.24 -25.80 -19.11
N ASP A 259 -143.02 -27.11 -19.17
CA ASP A 259 -143.11 -27.88 -20.42
C ASP A 259 -144.49 -27.72 -21.08
N GLU A 260 -145.58 -27.61 -20.29
CA GLU A 260 -146.92 -27.34 -20.81
C GLU A 260 -147.06 -25.95 -21.45
N GLU A 261 -146.44 -24.91 -20.90
CA GLU A 261 -146.48 -23.55 -21.47
C GLU A 261 -145.71 -23.48 -22.79
N VAL A 262 -144.59 -24.22 -22.88
CA VAL A 262 -143.80 -24.34 -24.11
C VAL A 262 -144.59 -25.09 -25.20
N ASP A 263 -145.28 -26.18 -24.85
CA ASP A 263 -146.12 -26.95 -25.80
C ASP A 263 -147.33 -26.15 -26.30
N ALA A 264 -147.95 -25.32 -25.45
CA ALA A 264 -149.04 -24.43 -25.84
C ALA A 264 -148.57 -23.38 -26.87
N MET A 265 -147.41 -22.77 -26.64
CA MET A 265 -146.81 -21.82 -27.59
C MET A 265 -146.44 -22.49 -28.92
N LEU A 266 -145.94 -23.72 -28.90
CA LEU A 266 -145.64 -24.48 -30.12
C LEU A 266 -146.92 -24.82 -30.90
N THR A 267 -148.02 -25.14 -30.21
CA THR A 267 -149.31 -25.43 -30.83
C THR A 267 -149.93 -24.19 -31.47
N GLU A 268 -149.85 -23.02 -30.82
CA GLU A 268 -150.32 -21.75 -31.36
C GLU A 268 -149.57 -21.37 -32.66
N VAL A 269 -148.26 -21.60 -32.70
CA VAL A 269 -147.43 -21.18 -33.84
C VAL A 269 -147.50 -22.18 -35.00
N PHE A 270 -147.76 -23.47 -34.76
CA PHE A 270 -147.58 -24.51 -35.79
C PHE A 270 -148.74 -25.51 -35.96
N GLY A 271 -149.85 -25.42 -35.21
CA GLY A 271 -150.83 -26.50 -35.04
C GLY A 271 -152.07 -26.57 -35.95
N ALA A 272 -152.30 -25.66 -36.91
CA ALA A 272 -153.46 -25.77 -37.81
C ALA A 272 -153.11 -25.51 -39.29
N GLN A 273 -152.92 -26.58 -40.06
CA GLN A 273 -152.94 -26.57 -41.53
C GLN A 273 -154.36 -26.80 -42.08
N ALA A 274 -154.63 -26.15 -43.22
CA ALA A 274 -155.74 -26.24 -44.18
C ALA A 274 -156.75 -27.43 -44.07
N THR A 275 -158.04 -27.11 -44.21
CA THR A 275 -159.00 -27.93 -44.98
C THR A 275 -160.19 -27.08 -45.47
N VAL A 276 -160.29 -27.02 -46.82
CA VAL A 276 -161.40 -26.59 -47.73
C VAL A 276 -162.03 -25.22 -47.51
#